data_AF-A0AAV5BPD3-F1
#
_entry.id   AF-A0AAV5BPD3-F1
#
_cell.length_a   1.000
_cell.length_b   1.000
_cell.length_c   1.000
_cell.angle_alpha   90.00
_cell.angle_beta   90.00
_cell.angle_gamma   90.00
#
_symmetry.space_group_name_H-M   'P 1'
#
loop_
_entity.id
_entity.type
_entity.pdbx_description
1 polymer ?
#
loop_
_entity_poly.entity_id
_entity_poly.type
_entity_poly.pdbx_seq_one_letter_code
_entity_poly.pdbx_strand_id
1 'polypeptide(L)'
;MNKALYQLNSQPPSTCGGGTVVYVNGFDEEDTLYYDGIEEREDAGTPPIIQKIRASLAFWLKEYIGYHNMGLREQVYTEMVMKMLVGNPNVKGFNGLKPGWTRLSFAYYLSKDELKFILAAIEFIAEYGHRFLPLYEFDWKTGDWTFRKLEIKYHTTKQQLAVAANVFHLDEMRLSKVAVKTKRNPENNHMKFERYLESAKIIALSLPNISQHTVDLPKGIDTDMVLFHI
;
A
#
# COMPACT_ATOMS: atom_id res chain seq x y z
N MET A 1 1.38 18.64 -28.10
CA MET A 1 1.00 19.73 -27.18
C MET A 1 0.17 20.74 -27.97
N ASN A 2 -0.99 21.18 -27.47
CA ASN A 2 -1.83 22.12 -28.23
C ASN A 2 -1.33 23.56 -28.00
N LYS A 3 -0.69 24.15 -29.02
CA LYS A 3 -0.10 25.50 -28.95
C LYS A 3 -1.13 26.61 -28.70
N ALA A 4 -2.41 26.38 -29.05
CA ALA A 4 -3.47 27.37 -28.86
C ALA A 4 -3.79 27.66 -27.38
N LEU A 5 -3.34 26.81 -26.44
CA LEU A 5 -3.53 27.01 -25.01
C LEU A 5 -2.47 27.93 -24.38
N TYR A 6 -1.38 28.23 -25.08
CA TYR A 6 -0.26 29.01 -24.57
C TYR A 6 -0.31 30.45 -25.09
N GLN A 7 -0.61 31.40 -24.20
CA GLN A 7 -0.61 32.83 -24.50
C GLN A 7 0.77 33.45 -24.26
N LEU A 8 1.77 32.98 -25.02
CA LEU A 8 3.19 33.27 -24.76
C LEU A 8 3.55 34.76 -24.84
N ASN A 9 2.86 35.51 -25.70
CA ASN A 9 3.15 36.92 -25.97
C ASN A 9 2.46 37.89 -25.00
N SER A 10 1.51 37.41 -24.19
CA SER A 10 0.64 38.27 -23.39
C SER A 10 0.58 37.88 -21.92
N GLN A 11 1.18 36.76 -21.52
CA GLN A 11 1.19 36.34 -20.12
C GLN A 11 2.56 35.81 -19.67
N PRO A 12 3.04 36.24 -18.50
CA PRO A 12 4.19 35.62 -17.85
C PRO A 12 3.82 34.21 -17.33
N PRO A 13 4.82 33.32 -17.11
CA PRO A 13 4.60 32.01 -16.52
C PRO A 13 3.98 32.11 -15.12
N SER A 14 3.09 31.17 -14.78
CA SER A 14 2.35 31.18 -13.51
C SER A 14 3.21 30.85 -12.28
N THR A 15 4.39 30.25 -12.49
CA THR A 15 5.37 29.94 -11.44
C THR A 15 6.76 30.35 -11.89
N CYS A 16 7.51 31.02 -11.01
CA CYS A 16 8.88 31.43 -11.29
C CYS A 16 9.84 30.25 -11.09
N GLY A 17 10.42 29.77 -12.19
CA GLY A 17 11.31 28.60 -12.24
C GLY A 17 12.77 28.93 -12.55
N GLY A 18 13.30 30.09 -12.14
CA GLY A 18 14.73 30.45 -12.20
C GLY A 18 15.43 30.52 -13.58
N GLY A 19 14.88 29.94 -14.66
CA GLY A 19 15.48 29.91 -16.00
C GLY A 19 14.49 29.96 -17.16
N THR A 20 13.26 30.40 -16.90
CA THR A 20 12.23 30.67 -17.92
C THR A 20 12.42 32.03 -18.61
N VAL A 21 13.36 32.84 -18.13
CA VAL A 21 13.53 34.23 -18.50
C VAL A 21 14.82 34.41 -19.31
N VAL A 22 14.74 35.13 -20.42
CA VAL A 22 15.86 35.57 -21.24
C VAL A 22 16.51 36.82 -20.62
N TYR A 23 15.69 37.77 -20.20
CA TYR A 23 16.13 39.03 -19.58
C TYR A 23 15.13 39.47 -18.50
N VAL A 24 15.64 39.81 -17.31
CA VAL A 24 14.84 40.38 -16.21
C VAL A 24 15.10 41.89 -16.17
N ASN A 25 14.05 42.68 -16.31
CA ASN A 25 14.10 44.11 -16.00
C ASN A 25 13.64 44.33 -14.55
N GLY A 26 14.41 45.11 -13.77
CA GLY A 26 14.08 45.44 -12.39
C GLY A 26 13.19 46.68 -12.21
N PHE A 27 12.89 47.39 -13.31
CA PHE A 27 12.13 48.64 -13.28
C PHE A 27 10.67 48.50 -13.75
N ASP A 28 10.41 47.62 -14.71
CA ASP A 28 9.07 47.30 -15.22
C ASP A 28 8.97 45.80 -15.51
N GLU A 29 7.88 45.17 -15.07
CA GLU A 29 7.64 43.73 -15.26
C GLU A 29 7.28 43.42 -16.73
N GLU A 30 6.67 44.37 -17.45
CA GLU A 30 6.29 44.22 -18.87
C GLU A 30 7.53 44.14 -19.79
N ASP A 31 8.68 44.64 -19.33
CA ASP A 31 9.96 44.60 -20.05
C ASP A 31 10.77 43.31 -19.75
N THR A 32 10.24 42.39 -18.95
CA THR A 32 10.86 41.08 -18.70
C THR A 32 10.62 40.16 -19.89
N LEU A 33 11.70 39.70 -20.53
CA LEU A 33 11.65 38.86 -21.71
C LEU A 33 11.71 37.38 -21.34
N TYR A 34 10.72 36.59 -21.75
CA TYR A 34 10.65 35.14 -21.55
C TYR A 34 10.95 34.39 -22.85
N TYR A 35 11.40 33.13 -22.76
CA TYR A 35 11.64 32.29 -23.95
C TYR A 35 10.36 32.05 -24.77
N ASP A 36 10.44 32.00 -26.10
CA ASP A 36 9.26 31.72 -26.95
C ASP A 36 8.93 30.22 -27.05
N GLY A 37 9.87 29.35 -26.68
CA GLY A 37 9.67 27.90 -26.65
C GLY A 37 8.76 27.49 -25.49
N ILE A 38 7.66 26.79 -25.78
CA ILE A 38 6.76 26.27 -24.74
C ILE A 38 7.53 25.32 -23.81
N GLU A 39 8.32 24.42 -24.39
CA GLU A 39 9.10 23.44 -23.65
C GLU A 39 10.15 24.09 -22.74
N GLU A 40 10.78 25.17 -23.20
CA GLU A 40 11.76 25.95 -22.43
C GLU A 40 11.09 26.74 -21.30
N ARG A 41 9.85 27.19 -21.49
CA ARG A 41 9.09 27.88 -20.44
C ARG A 41 8.66 26.97 -19.29
N GLU A 42 8.33 25.73 -19.61
CA GLU A 42 7.93 24.71 -18.62
C GLU A 42 9.12 24.06 -17.92
N ASP A 43 10.33 24.23 -18.45
CA ASP A 43 11.54 23.68 -17.86
C ASP A 43 12.13 24.65 -16.83
N ALA A 44 12.50 24.11 -15.67
CA ALA A 44 13.20 24.90 -14.66
C ALA A 44 14.65 25.19 -15.11
N GLY A 45 15.22 26.31 -14.65
CA GLY A 45 16.54 26.77 -15.12
C GLY A 45 17.68 25.75 -15.01
N THR A 46 17.66 24.92 -13.97
CA THR A 46 18.46 23.69 -13.95
C THR A 46 17.51 22.51 -14.17
N PRO A 47 17.42 21.97 -15.39
CA PRO A 47 16.52 20.85 -15.66
C PRO A 47 16.95 19.61 -14.85
N PRO A 48 16.00 18.76 -14.44
CA PRO A 48 16.29 17.53 -13.70
C PRO A 48 16.85 16.45 -14.64
N ILE A 49 18.08 16.64 -15.14
CA ILE A 49 18.71 15.83 -16.21
C ILE A 49 18.67 14.33 -15.89
N ILE A 50 19.04 13.95 -14.66
CA ILE A 50 19.06 12.54 -14.25
C ILE A 50 17.65 11.95 -14.22
N GLN A 51 16.64 12.72 -13.81
CA GLN A 51 15.25 12.28 -13.81
C GLN A 51 14.73 12.12 -15.24
N LYS A 52 15.09 13.03 -16.16
CA LYS A 52 14.76 12.91 -17.60
C LYS A 52 15.38 11.65 -18.21
N ILE A 53 16.63 11.35 -17.89
CA ILE A 53 17.31 10.12 -18.33
C ILE A 53 16.61 8.87 -17.75
N ARG A 54 16.25 8.88 -16.46
CA ARG A 54 15.53 7.75 -15.84
C ARG A 54 14.16 7.53 -16.47
N ALA A 55 13.42 8.62 -16.73
CA ALA A 55 12.12 8.56 -17.38
C ALA A 55 12.21 8.03 -18.81
N SER A 56 13.18 8.52 -19.60
CA SER A 56 13.38 8.05 -20.98
C SER A 56 13.74 6.57 -21.02
N LEU A 57 14.62 6.10 -20.12
CA LEU A 57 14.96 4.68 -20.00
C LEU A 57 13.76 3.82 -19.59
N ALA A 58 12.88 4.31 -18.71
CA ALA A 58 11.66 3.61 -18.33
C ALA A 58 10.68 3.45 -19.51
N PHE A 59 10.49 4.50 -20.32
CA PHE A 59 9.69 4.44 -21.54
C PHE A 59 10.30 3.49 -22.57
N TRP A 60 11.61 3.58 -22.79
CA TRP A 60 12.31 2.70 -23.71
C TRP A 60 12.21 1.23 -23.31
N LEU A 61 12.36 0.91 -22.01
CA LEU A 61 12.17 -0.45 -21.51
C LEU A 61 10.72 -0.93 -21.71
N LYS A 62 9.72 -0.07 -21.46
CA LYS A 62 8.31 -0.38 -21.70
C LYS A 62 8.06 -0.70 -23.18
N GLU A 63 8.60 0.09 -24.09
CA GLU A 63 8.48 -0.14 -25.54
C GLU A 63 9.19 -1.42 -25.97
N TYR A 64 10.39 -1.68 -25.44
CA TYR A 64 11.15 -2.90 -25.69
C TYR A 64 10.40 -4.17 -25.25
N ILE A 65 9.78 -4.14 -24.06
CA ILE A 65 8.95 -5.27 -23.58
C ILE A 65 7.70 -5.41 -24.45
N GLY A 66 7.07 -4.29 -24.80
CA GLY A 66 5.87 -4.23 -25.65
C GLY A 66 4.56 -4.53 -24.89
N TYR A 67 3.49 -3.88 -25.34
CA TYR A 67 2.14 -3.98 -24.74
C TYR A 67 1.59 -5.41 -24.70
N HIS A 68 1.85 -6.18 -25.76
CA HIS A 68 1.35 -7.55 -25.86
C HIS A 68 1.89 -8.45 -24.74
N ASN A 69 3.21 -8.41 -24.51
CA ASN A 69 3.85 -9.25 -23.48
C ASN A 69 3.45 -8.82 -22.06
N MET A 70 3.31 -7.51 -21.82
CA MET A 70 2.81 -7.00 -20.53
C MET A 70 1.38 -7.48 -20.27
N GLY A 71 0.48 -7.29 -21.25
CA GLY A 71 -0.91 -7.73 -21.13
C GLY A 71 -1.04 -9.24 -20.95
N LEU A 72 -0.26 -10.04 -21.71
CA LEU A 72 -0.25 -11.50 -21.56
C LEU A 72 0.17 -11.91 -20.14
N ARG A 73 1.21 -11.28 -19.59
CA ARG A 73 1.69 -11.60 -18.25
C ARG A 73 0.70 -11.21 -17.17
N GLU A 74 0.07 -10.05 -17.29
CA GLU A 74 -1.00 -9.61 -16.39
C GLU A 74 -2.19 -10.58 -16.43
N GLN A 75 -2.61 -10.98 -17.64
CA GLN A 75 -3.68 -11.94 -17.82
C GLN A 75 -3.35 -13.30 -17.18
N VAL A 76 -2.14 -13.83 -17.39
CA VAL A 76 -1.69 -15.08 -16.75
C VAL A 76 -1.76 -14.98 -15.23
N TYR A 77 -1.30 -13.88 -14.64
CA TYR A 77 -1.37 -13.69 -13.19
C TYR A 77 -2.82 -13.58 -12.70
N THR A 78 -3.66 -12.83 -13.39
CA THR A 78 -5.08 -12.71 -13.07
C THR A 78 -5.77 -14.07 -13.12
N GLU A 79 -5.54 -14.87 -14.16
CA GLU A 79 -6.12 -16.22 -14.30
C GLU A 79 -5.65 -17.15 -13.18
N MET A 80 -4.35 -17.14 -12.85
CA MET A 80 -3.79 -17.93 -11.75
C MET A 80 -4.42 -17.57 -10.40
N VAL A 81 -4.55 -16.28 -10.11
CA VAL A 81 -5.14 -15.76 -8.87
C VAL A 81 -6.62 -16.14 -8.80
N MET A 82 -7.38 -15.89 -9.87
CA MET A 82 -8.81 -16.20 -9.90
C MET A 82 -9.07 -17.69 -9.69
N LYS A 83 -8.28 -18.56 -10.34
CA LYS A 83 -8.39 -20.02 -10.16
C LYS A 83 -8.16 -20.43 -8.71
N MET A 84 -7.18 -19.82 -8.04
CA MET A 84 -6.85 -20.12 -6.65
C MET A 84 -7.90 -19.60 -5.68
N LEU A 85 -8.36 -18.35 -5.85
CA LEU A 85 -9.36 -17.74 -4.98
C LEU A 85 -10.73 -18.45 -5.07
N VAL A 86 -11.17 -18.83 -6.28
CA VAL A 86 -12.44 -19.56 -6.47
C VAL A 86 -12.41 -20.93 -5.78
N GLY A 87 -11.24 -21.55 -5.65
CA GLY A 87 -11.07 -22.82 -4.95
C GLY A 87 -11.13 -22.69 -3.41
N ASN A 88 -10.97 -21.49 -2.86
CA ASN A 88 -10.92 -21.30 -1.41
C ASN A 88 -12.34 -21.14 -0.84
N PRO A 89 -12.77 -22.01 0.11
CA PRO A 89 -14.12 -21.96 0.66
C PRO A 89 -14.42 -20.68 1.45
N ASN A 90 -13.38 -20.00 1.96
CA ASN A 90 -13.50 -18.74 2.71
C ASN A 90 -13.58 -17.51 1.79
N VAL A 91 -13.31 -17.67 0.49
CA VAL A 91 -13.38 -16.61 -0.52
C VAL A 91 -14.54 -16.91 -1.47
N LYS A 92 -15.75 -17.04 -0.92
CA LYS A 92 -16.99 -17.17 -1.70
C LYS A 92 -17.64 -15.80 -1.82
N GLY A 93 -17.70 -15.28 -3.05
CA GLY A 93 -18.34 -13.99 -3.34
C GLY A 93 -19.62 -14.16 -4.16
N PHE A 94 -20.72 -13.58 -3.68
CA PHE A 94 -21.90 -13.35 -4.51
C PHE A 94 -21.82 -11.94 -5.09
N ASN A 95 -21.71 -11.81 -6.41
CA ASN A 95 -21.55 -10.49 -7.07
C ASN A 95 -22.69 -9.49 -6.77
N GLY A 96 -23.86 -9.98 -6.38
CA GLY A 96 -25.01 -9.15 -6.01
C GLY A 96 -24.95 -8.57 -4.59
N LEU A 97 -24.11 -9.11 -3.70
CA LEU A 97 -23.97 -8.67 -2.31
C LEU A 97 -22.56 -8.11 -2.12
N LYS A 98 -22.43 -6.78 -2.26
CA LYS A 98 -21.15 -6.06 -2.14
C LYS A 98 -21.23 -5.01 -1.03
N PRO A 99 -21.20 -5.40 0.25
CA PRO A 99 -21.15 -4.44 1.36
C PRO A 99 -19.85 -3.62 1.34
N GLY A 100 -18.80 -4.12 0.68
CA GLY A 100 -17.56 -3.41 0.39
C GLY A 100 -16.78 -4.09 -0.74
N TRP A 101 -15.77 -3.42 -1.29
CA TRP A 101 -14.90 -3.98 -2.31
C TRP A 101 -13.47 -3.46 -2.20
N THR A 102 -12.51 -4.34 -2.47
CA THR A 102 -11.08 -3.99 -2.61
C THR A 102 -10.64 -4.40 -4.00
N ARG A 103 -9.96 -3.48 -4.69
CA ARG A 103 -9.38 -3.76 -6.01
C ARG A 103 -7.98 -4.33 -5.86
N LEU A 104 -7.73 -5.48 -6.46
CA LEU A 104 -6.40 -6.07 -6.58
C LEU A 104 -5.91 -5.90 -8.03
N SER A 105 -4.69 -5.40 -8.17
CA SER A 105 -4.03 -5.21 -9.47
C SER A 105 -2.66 -5.90 -9.44
N PHE A 106 -2.45 -6.86 -10.34
CA PHE A 106 -1.20 -7.59 -10.45
C PHE A 106 -0.40 -7.04 -11.63
N ALA A 107 0.62 -6.24 -11.34
CA ALA A 107 1.44 -5.63 -12.38
C ALA A 107 2.31 -6.68 -13.10
N TYR A 108 2.57 -6.47 -14.40
CA TYR A 108 3.39 -7.38 -15.21
C TYR A 108 4.81 -7.61 -14.65
N TYR A 109 5.39 -6.64 -13.95
CA TYR A 109 6.75 -6.74 -13.40
C TYR A 109 6.81 -7.45 -12.03
N LEU A 110 5.67 -7.85 -11.46
CA LEU A 110 5.61 -8.57 -10.19
C LEU A 110 6.36 -9.91 -10.30
N SER A 111 7.17 -10.21 -9.29
CA SER A 111 7.83 -11.51 -9.18
C SER A 111 6.85 -12.61 -8.75
N LYS A 112 7.21 -13.87 -9.01
CA LYS A 112 6.39 -15.01 -8.58
C LYS A 112 6.29 -15.12 -7.06
N ASP A 113 7.33 -14.72 -6.33
CA ASP A 113 7.35 -14.80 -4.87
C ASP A 113 6.48 -13.71 -4.24
N GLU A 114 6.48 -12.50 -4.80
CA GLU A 114 5.54 -11.44 -4.40
C GLU A 114 4.09 -11.84 -4.67
N LEU A 115 3.82 -12.44 -5.84
CA LEU A 115 2.48 -12.94 -6.17
C LEU A 115 2.00 -13.97 -5.14
N LYS A 116 2.85 -14.96 -4.82
CA LYS A 116 2.55 -15.98 -3.81
C LYS A 116 2.31 -15.37 -2.43
N PHE A 117 3.12 -14.40 -2.04
CA PHE A 117 2.96 -13.70 -0.76
C PHE A 117 1.62 -12.95 -0.70
N ILE A 118 1.25 -12.22 -1.75
CA ILE A 118 -0.05 -11.51 -1.82
C ILE A 118 -1.21 -12.51 -1.70
N LEU A 119 -1.13 -13.63 -2.43
CA LEU A 119 -2.13 -14.69 -2.34
C LEU A 119 -2.26 -15.24 -0.91
N ALA A 120 -1.14 -15.60 -0.29
CA ALA A 120 -1.13 -16.09 1.10
C ALA A 120 -1.64 -15.04 2.10
N ALA A 121 -1.39 -13.75 1.85
CA ALA A 121 -1.92 -12.66 2.67
C ALA A 121 -3.45 -12.53 2.52
N ILE A 122 -4.00 -12.73 1.31
CA ILE A 122 -5.45 -12.74 1.09
C ILE A 122 -6.08 -13.92 1.82
N GLU A 123 -5.50 -15.11 1.73
CA GLU A 123 -5.98 -16.29 2.47
C GLU A 123 -5.93 -16.06 3.98
N PHE A 124 -4.83 -15.46 4.47
CA PHE A 124 -4.71 -15.09 5.87
C PHE A 124 -5.81 -14.12 6.31
N ILE A 125 -6.12 -13.09 5.51
CA ILE A 125 -7.21 -12.15 5.83
C ILE A 125 -8.57 -12.85 5.80
N ALA A 126 -8.80 -13.74 4.82
CA ALA A 126 -10.05 -14.48 4.71
C ALA A 126 -10.27 -15.44 5.90
N GLU A 127 -9.20 -15.98 6.47
CA GLU A 127 -9.26 -16.93 7.60
C GLU A 127 -9.21 -16.26 8.97
N TYR A 128 -8.43 -15.18 9.12
CA TYR A 128 -8.12 -14.58 10.42
C TYR A 128 -8.54 -13.11 10.55
N GLY A 129 -8.98 -12.46 9.47
CA GLY A 129 -9.25 -11.02 9.43
C GLY A 129 -10.27 -10.56 10.48
N HIS A 130 -11.30 -11.36 10.74
CA HIS A 130 -12.33 -11.07 11.75
C HIS A 130 -11.77 -10.95 13.17
N ARG A 131 -10.62 -11.59 13.47
CA ARG A 131 -9.97 -11.50 14.78
C ARG A 131 -9.35 -10.14 15.06
N PHE A 132 -9.12 -9.34 14.02
CA PHE A 132 -8.57 -7.99 14.15
C PHE A 132 -9.64 -6.93 14.39
N LEU A 133 -10.92 -7.23 14.15
CA LEU A 133 -12.02 -6.29 14.35
C LEU A 133 -12.07 -5.63 15.74
N PRO A 134 -11.78 -6.31 16.87
CA PRO A 134 -11.76 -5.68 18.21
C PRO A 134 -10.79 -4.53 18.36
N LEU A 135 -9.75 -4.54 17.55
CA LEU A 135 -8.74 -3.50 17.57
C LEU A 135 -9.25 -2.22 16.91
N TYR A 136 -10.46 -2.23 16.35
CA TYR A 136 -11.10 -1.09 15.75
C TYR A 136 -12.44 -0.81 16.40
N GLU A 137 -12.81 0.47 16.36
CA GLU A 137 -14.12 0.96 16.74
C GLU A 137 -14.80 1.53 15.52
N PHE A 138 -16.02 1.11 15.26
CA PHE A 138 -16.84 1.61 14.16
C PHE A 138 -17.78 2.70 14.66
N ASP A 139 -17.65 3.91 14.10
CA ASP A 139 -18.60 5.00 14.33
C ASP A 139 -19.81 4.85 13.40
N TRP A 140 -20.93 4.42 13.96
CA TRP A 140 -22.18 4.21 13.23
C TRP A 140 -22.78 5.49 12.61
N LYS A 141 -22.39 6.69 13.06
CA LYS A 141 -22.89 7.95 12.50
C LYS A 141 -22.10 8.41 11.29
N THR A 142 -20.77 8.28 11.34
CA THR A 142 -19.89 8.75 10.26
C THR A 142 -19.52 7.65 9.28
N GLY A 143 -19.59 6.39 9.71
CA GLY A 143 -19.08 5.23 8.97
C GLY A 143 -17.57 5.04 9.09
N ASP A 144 -16.91 5.78 9.99
CA ASP A 144 -15.46 5.72 10.16
C ASP A 144 -15.02 4.57 11.06
N TRP A 145 -13.85 4.02 10.76
CA TRP A 145 -13.17 3.04 11.59
C TRP A 145 -11.98 3.68 12.29
N THR A 146 -11.95 3.63 13.63
CA THR A 146 -10.85 4.15 14.43
C THR A 146 -10.08 3.01 15.09
N PHE A 147 -8.77 3.00 14.90
CA PHE A 147 -7.91 1.97 15.48
C PHE A 147 -7.57 2.26 16.96
N ARG A 148 -7.85 1.29 17.84
CA ARG A 148 -7.62 1.34 19.29
C ARG A 148 -6.16 1.06 19.65
N LYS A 149 -5.28 2.06 19.44
CA LYS A 149 -3.83 1.97 19.71
C LYS A 149 -3.46 1.52 21.14
N LEU A 150 -4.29 1.80 22.15
CA LEU A 150 -4.00 1.53 23.55
C LEU A 150 -4.18 0.05 23.92
N GLU A 151 -5.11 -0.67 23.28
CA GLU A 151 -5.37 -2.09 23.56
C GLU A 151 -4.24 -3.00 23.05
N ILE A 152 -3.57 -2.64 21.95
CA ILE A 152 -2.39 -3.39 21.47
C ILE A 152 -1.26 -3.35 22.50
N LYS A 153 -0.93 -2.18 23.07
CA LYS A 153 0.14 -2.12 24.08
C LYS A 153 -0.17 -3.06 25.24
N TYR A 154 -1.43 -3.14 25.68
CA TYR A 154 -1.83 -4.09 26.72
C TYR A 154 -1.76 -5.55 26.28
N HIS A 155 -2.26 -5.91 25.09
CA HIS A 155 -2.23 -7.30 24.61
C HIS A 155 -0.83 -7.79 24.25
N THR A 156 -0.02 -6.98 23.57
CA THR A 156 1.38 -7.29 23.27
C THR A 156 2.22 -7.36 24.55
N THR A 157 2.03 -6.45 25.51
CA THR A 157 2.75 -6.52 26.80
C THR A 157 2.29 -7.71 27.64
N LYS A 158 0.98 -8.00 27.69
CA LYS A 158 0.41 -9.16 28.41
C LYS A 158 0.85 -10.49 27.80
N GLN A 159 0.97 -10.58 26.47
CA GLN A 159 1.49 -11.78 25.81
C GLN A 159 2.99 -11.91 25.88
N GLN A 160 3.75 -10.81 25.78
CA GLN A 160 5.19 -10.84 26.05
C GLN A 160 5.46 -11.27 27.50
N LEU A 161 4.64 -10.83 28.47
CA LEU A 161 4.67 -11.30 29.87
C LEU A 161 4.24 -12.76 30.02
N ALA A 162 3.22 -13.23 29.29
CA ALA A 162 2.77 -14.62 29.33
C ALA A 162 3.76 -15.58 28.65
N VAL A 163 4.39 -15.16 27.54
CA VAL A 163 5.49 -15.88 26.88
C VAL A 163 6.72 -15.86 27.77
N ALA A 164 7.09 -14.74 28.38
CA ALA A 164 8.16 -14.68 29.37
C ALA A 164 7.88 -15.62 30.55
N ALA A 165 6.65 -15.60 31.11
CA ALA A 165 6.20 -16.50 32.17
C ALA A 165 6.27 -17.99 31.79
N ASN A 166 5.94 -18.35 30.53
CA ASN A 166 6.07 -19.72 30.04
C ASN A 166 7.53 -20.10 29.68
N VAL A 167 8.39 -19.12 29.37
CA VAL A 167 9.82 -19.32 29.12
C VAL A 167 10.60 -19.48 30.43
N PHE A 168 10.10 -18.95 31.55
CA PHE A 168 10.74 -19.14 32.87
C PHE A 168 10.77 -20.59 33.38
N HIS A 169 10.16 -21.56 32.68
CA HIS A 169 10.23 -22.98 33.07
C HIS A 169 11.23 -23.83 32.26
N LEU A 170 11.84 -23.29 31.20
CA LEU A 170 12.87 -23.96 30.39
C LEU A 170 13.99 -22.97 30.07
N ASP A 171 15.18 -23.25 30.62
CA ASP A 171 16.45 -22.55 30.42
C ASP A 171 16.74 -21.30 31.27
N GLU A 172 16.97 -21.53 32.57
CA GLU A 172 17.88 -20.74 33.40
C GLU A 172 19.36 -20.83 32.95
N MET A 173 19.66 -21.49 31.83
CA MET A 173 21.02 -21.84 31.43
C MET A 173 21.34 -21.36 30.02
N ARG A 174 21.41 -20.03 29.82
CA ARG A 174 22.32 -19.32 28.88
C ARG A 174 21.92 -17.84 28.72
N LEU A 175 22.32 -17.00 29.66
CA LEU A 175 22.43 -15.55 29.45
C LEU A 175 23.88 -15.12 29.63
N SER A 176 24.67 -15.27 28.58
CA SER A 176 25.87 -14.44 28.39
C SER A 176 25.67 -13.55 27.18
N LYS A 177 25.78 -12.26 27.46
CA LYS A 177 25.64 -11.12 26.55
C LYS A 177 26.56 -11.27 25.34
N VAL A 178 26.00 -11.28 24.13
CA VAL A 178 26.75 -10.84 22.94
C VAL A 178 25.86 -9.89 22.14
N ALA A 179 26.08 -8.60 22.35
CA ALA A 179 25.63 -7.55 21.44
C ALA A 179 26.48 -7.63 20.17
N VAL A 180 26.04 -8.40 19.16
CA VAL A 180 26.61 -8.34 17.81
C VAL A 180 25.81 -7.36 16.98
N LYS A 181 26.41 -6.20 16.67
CA LYS A 181 25.99 -5.37 15.54
C LYS A 181 26.35 -6.12 14.25
N THR A 182 25.45 -6.97 13.76
CA THR A 182 25.63 -7.64 12.47
C THR A 182 25.23 -6.67 11.36
N LYS A 183 26.17 -6.34 10.47
CA LYS A 183 25.85 -5.74 9.15
C LYS A 183 24.81 -6.63 8.48
N ARG A 184 23.58 -6.12 8.28
CA ARG A 184 22.53 -6.86 7.57
C ARG A 184 22.97 -7.01 6.12
N ASN A 185 23.31 -8.24 5.71
CA ASN A 185 23.26 -8.62 4.30
C ASN A 185 21.88 -8.28 3.75
N PRO A 186 21.73 -7.95 2.45
CA PRO A 186 20.41 -7.78 1.86
C PRO A 186 19.63 -9.09 2.06
N GLU A 187 18.69 -9.09 3.01
CA GLU A 187 17.80 -10.22 3.27
C GLU A 187 17.08 -10.56 1.95
N ASN A 188 17.11 -11.83 1.55
CA ASN A 188 16.34 -12.28 0.39
C ASN A 188 14.85 -11.96 0.63
N ASN A 189 14.18 -11.31 -0.35
CA ASN A 189 12.77 -10.92 -0.26
C ASN A 189 11.88 -12.08 0.18
N HIS A 190 12.18 -13.31 -0.23
CA HIS A 190 11.45 -14.50 0.18
C HIS A 190 11.45 -14.71 1.71
N MET A 191 12.61 -14.62 2.36
CA MET A 191 12.72 -14.78 3.83
C MET A 191 11.93 -13.69 4.57
N LYS A 192 11.84 -12.50 3.99
CA LYS A 192 11.10 -11.38 4.55
C LYS A 192 9.58 -11.62 4.50
N PHE A 193 9.08 -12.17 3.40
CA PHE A 193 7.66 -12.50 3.22
C PHE A 193 7.17 -13.57 4.19
N GLU A 194 7.94 -14.65 4.35
CA GLU A 194 7.60 -15.72 5.32
C GLU A 194 7.53 -15.17 6.74
N ARG A 195 8.53 -14.38 7.16
CA ARG A 195 8.56 -13.74 8.49
C ARG A 195 7.33 -12.86 8.73
N TYR A 196 6.83 -12.16 7.70
CA TYR A 196 5.62 -11.35 7.81
C TYR A 196 4.37 -12.19 8.01
N LEU A 197 4.20 -13.28 7.24
CA LEU A 197 3.06 -14.18 7.41
C LEU A 197 3.08 -14.88 8.76
N GLU A 198 4.24 -15.36 9.21
CA GLU A 198 4.40 -15.98 10.53
C GLU A 198 4.04 -15.00 11.65
N SER A 199 4.57 -13.77 11.59
CA SER A 199 4.26 -12.74 12.58
C SER A 199 2.77 -12.40 12.61
N ALA A 200 2.15 -12.28 11.43
CA ALA A 200 0.73 -12.00 11.31
C ALA A 200 -0.13 -13.14 11.89
N LYS A 201 0.24 -14.40 11.63
CA LYS A 201 -0.42 -15.59 12.22
C LYS A 201 -0.30 -15.63 13.73
N ILE A 202 0.88 -15.35 14.27
CA ILE A 202 1.09 -15.29 15.72
C ILE A 202 0.15 -14.25 16.35
N ILE A 203 0.06 -13.05 15.78
CA ILE A 203 -0.82 -11.98 16.26
C ILE A 203 -2.30 -12.39 16.12
N ALA A 204 -2.71 -12.94 14.98
CA ALA A 204 -4.08 -13.37 14.76
C ALA A 204 -4.56 -14.41 15.80
N LEU A 205 -3.75 -15.44 16.04
CA LEU A 205 -4.06 -16.50 17.00
C LEU A 205 -4.07 -16.00 18.45
N SER A 206 -3.35 -14.90 18.68
CA SER A 206 -3.26 -14.18 19.94
C SER A 206 -4.55 -13.42 20.30
N LEU A 207 -5.36 -13.09 19.28
CA LEU A 207 -6.60 -12.32 19.41
C LEU A 207 -7.83 -13.24 19.59
N PRO A 208 -8.88 -12.77 20.28
CA PRO A 208 -10.10 -13.54 20.47
C PRO A 208 -10.76 -13.90 19.14
N ASN A 209 -11.38 -15.09 19.09
CA ASN A 209 -12.15 -15.51 17.93
C ASN A 209 -13.59 -14.98 18.04
N ILE A 210 -13.95 -14.04 17.17
CA ILE A 210 -15.23 -13.29 17.24
C ILE A 210 -16.20 -13.73 16.16
N SER A 211 -15.91 -14.82 15.45
CA SER A 211 -16.82 -15.39 14.44
C SER A 211 -18.22 -15.74 14.98
N GLN A 212 -18.42 -15.68 16.31
CA GLN A 212 -19.68 -15.98 16.99
C GLN A 212 -20.23 -14.81 17.83
N HIS A 213 -19.52 -13.70 17.95
CA HIS A 213 -19.94 -12.55 18.75
C HIS A 213 -20.40 -11.42 17.83
N THR A 214 -21.65 -10.99 17.99
CA THR A 214 -22.22 -9.81 17.33
C THR A 214 -22.19 -8.63 18.29
N VAL A 215 -21.65 -7.50 17.86
CA VAL A 215 -21.77 -6.23 18.59
C VAL A 215 -23.24 -5.82 18.65
N ASP A 216 -23.68 -5.39 19.83
CA ASP A 216 -25.04 -4.87 20.02
C ASP A 216 -25.23 -3.59 19.19
N LEU A 217 -26.24 -3.60 18.32
CA LEU A 217 -26.57 -2.46 17.49
C LEU A 217 -27.05 -1.27 18.34
N PRO A 218 -26.61 -0.04 18.03
CA PRO A 218 -27.15 1.17 18.63
C PRO A 218 -28.68 1.22 18.51
N LYS A 219 -29.35 1.71 19.58
CA LYS A 219 -30.80 1.88 19.58
C LYS A 219 -31.24 2.78 18.43
N GLY A 220 -32.13 2.28 17.57
CA GLY A 220 -32.71 3.03 16.45
C GLY A 220 -32.19 2.66 15.06
N ILE A 221 -31.29 1.68 14.94
CA ILE A 221 -30.84 1.13 13.65
C ILE A 221 -31.68 -0.12 13.34
N ASP A 222 -32.22 -0.18 12.12
CA ASP A 222 -32.94 -1.36 11.62
C ASP A 222 -31.95 -2.48 11.31
N THR A 223 -32.14 -3.63 11.97
CA THR A 223 -31.27 -4.81 11.83
C THR A 223 -31.34 -5.41 10.44
N ASP A 224 -32.47 -5.29 9.74
CA ASP A 224 -32.68 -5.88 8.42
C ASP A 224 -31.93 -5.12 7.31
N MET A 225 -31.48 -3.88 7.62
CA MET A 225 -30.68 -3.06 6.71
C MET A 225 -29.17 -3.29 6.86
N VAL A 226 -28.73 -4.03 7.89
CA VAL A 226 -27.31 -4.23 8.19
C VAL A 226 -26.82 -5.54 7.57
N LEU A 227 -26.09 -5.41 6.45
CA LEU A 227 -25.62 -6.54 5.64
C LEU A 227 -24.31 -7.19 6.13
N PHE A 228 -23.75 -6.74 7.25
CA PHE A 228 -22.47 -7.20 7.77
C PHE A 228 -22.47 -7.29 9.30
N HIS A 229 -21.69 -8.20 9.84
CA HIS A 229 -21.56 -8.39 11.28
C HIS A 229 -20.32 -7.64 11.77
N ILE A 230 -20.46 -6.89 12.86
CA ILE A 230 -19.36 -6.24 13.58
C ILE A 230 -19.14 -6.99 14.89
#